data_AF-Q9FSV2-F1
#
_entry.id   AF-Q9FSV2-F1
#
_cell.length_a   1.000
_cell.length_b   1.000
_cell.length_c   1.000
_cell.angle_alpha   90.00
_cell.angle_beta   90.00
_cell.angle_gamma   90.00
#
_symmetry.space_group_name_H-M   'P 1'
#
loop_
_entity.id
_entity.type
_entity.pdbx_description
1 polymer ?
#
loop_
_entity_poly.entity_id
_entity_poly.type
_entity_poly.pdbx_seq_one_letter_code
_entity_poly.pdbx_strand_id
1 'polypeptide(L)'
;VFTFWNLRQYCKEPKKVDLRALKGWARQILTGLNYLHSHSPPIIHRDLKCDNIFINGNQGEVKIGDLGLATVMEQANAKSVIGTPEYYAPDGVPREHSTL
;
A
#
# COMPACT_ATOMS: atom_id res chain seq x y z
N VAL A 1 5.38 21.39 -12.58
CA VAL A 1 4.67 20.09 -12.68
C VAL A 1 5.29 19.16 -11.64
N PHE A 2 4.54 18.82 -10.59
CA PHE A 2 4.98 17.84 -9.59
C PHE A 2 4.74 16.44 -10.13
N THR A 3 5.78 15.77 -10.62
CA THR A 3 5.64 14.41 -11.16
C THR A 3 5.84 13.41 -10.04
N PHE A 4 4.73 12.85 -9.54
CA PHE A 4 4.76 11.69 -8.66
C PHE A 4 4.90 10.43 -9.53
N TRP A 5 5.93 9.62 -9.26
CA TRP A 5 6.08 8.29 -9.85
C TRP A 5 5.65 7.25 -8.84
N ASN A 6 4.99 6.18 -9.26
CA ASN A 6 4.76 5.07 -8.34
C ASN A 6 6.04 4.25 -8.12
N LEU A 7 6.12 3.53 -7.00
CA LEU A 7 7.28 2.73 -6.63
C LEU A 7 7.64 1.70 -7.70
N ARG A 8 6.65 1.12 -8.40
CA ARG A 8 6.91 0.16 -9.48
C ARG A 8 7.67 0.80 -10.64
N GLN A 9 7.26 1.99 -11.06
CA GLN A 9 7.96 2.76 -12.11
C GLN A 9 9.35 3.16 -11.64
N TYR A 10 9.45 3.63 -10.39
CA TYR A 10 10.72 4.05 -9.81
C TYR A 10 11.77 2.91 -9.78
N CYS A 11 11.35 1.68 -9.45
CA CYS A 11 12.24 0.51 -9.46
C CYS A 11 12.70 0.07 -10.86
N LYS A 12 12.00 0.47 -11.93
CA LYS A 12 12.39 0.15 -13.31
C LYS A 12 13.47 1.06 -13.86
N GLU A 13 13.65 2.24 -13.27
CA GLU A 13 14.71 3.14 -13.69
C GLU A 13 16.06 2.69 -13.10
N PRO A 14 17.15 2.70 -13.88
CA PRO A 14 18.49 2.34 -13.40
C PRO A 14 19.04 3.47 -12.51
N LYS A 15 18.47 3.61 -11.32
CA LYS A 15 18.87 4.58 -10.29
C LYS A 15 19.36 3.81 -9.07
N LYS A 16 20.54 4.19 -8.56
CA LYS A 16 20.98 3.70 -7.24
C LYS A 16 20.16 4.41 -6.17
N VAL A 17 19.30 3.64 -5.50
CA VAL A 17 18.55 4.14 -4.34
C VAL A 17 19.47 4.08 -3.13
N ASP A 18 19.69 5.24 -2.50
CA ASP A 18 20.39 5.28 -1.21
C ASP A 18 19.55 4.58 -0.12
N LEU A 19 20.19 3.73 0.68
CA LEU A 19 19.57 3.05 1.82
C LEU A 19 18.93 4.04 2.80
N ARG A 20 19.46 5.25 2.92
CA ARG A 20 18.87 6.30 3.75
C ARG A 20 17.50 6.75 3.22
N ALA A 21 17.38 6.91 1.90
CA ALA A 21 16.13 7.24 1.24
C ALA A 21 15.11 6.11 1.42
N LEU A 22 15.53 4.86 1.19
CA LEU A 22 14.67 3.68 1.38
C LEU A 22 14.10 3.58 2.80
N LYS A 23 14.94 3.78 3.83
CA LYS A 23 14.49 3.84 5.23
C LYS A 23 13.49 4.98 5.46
N GLY A 24 13.75 6.14 4.86
CA GLY A 24 12.84 7.29 4.91
C GLY A 24 11.48 7.00 4.29
N TRP A 25 11.45 6.27 3.16
CA TRP A 25 10.21 5.89 2.49
C TRP A 25 9.43 4.84 3.27
N ALA A 26 10.10 3.79 3.76
CA ALA A 26 9.48 2.76 4.58
C ALA A 26 8.82 3.35 5.83
N ARG A 27 9.50 4.29 6.51
CA ARG A 27 8.93 5.00 7.67
C ARG A 27 7.67 5.77 7.30
N GLN A 28 7.66 6.51 6.18
CA GLN A 28 6.50 7.27 5.74
C GLN A 28 5.30 6.37 5.39
N ILE A 29 5.54 5.24 4.71
CA ILE A 29 4.50 4.25 4.40
C ILE A 29 3.91 3.70 5.70
N LEU A 30 4.75 3.29 6.66
CA LEU A 30 4.29 2.76 7.95
C LEU A 30 3.51 3.82 8.76
N THR A 31 3.95 5.08 8.74
CA THR A 31 3.23 6.18 9.38
C THR A 31 1.86 6.41 8.73
N GLY A 32 1.76 6.38 7.40
CA GLY A 32 0.50 6.50 6.68
C GLY A 32 -0.47 5.35 6.98
N LEU A 33 0.03 4.11 7.02
CA LEU A 33 -0.77 2.94 7.41
C LEU A 33 -1.25 3.02 8.85
N ASN A 34 -0.37 3.40 9.78
CA ASN A 34 -0.74 3.59 11.18
C ASN A 34 -1.83 4.64 11.35
N TYR A 35 -1.76 5.74 10.58
CA TYR A 35 -2.81 6.75 10.55
C TYR A 35 -4.15 6.16 10.13
N LEU A 36 -4.22 5.42 9.02
CA LEU A 36 -5.45 4.76 8.57
C LEU A 36 -6.01 3.79 9.63
N HIS A 37 -5.14 2.96 10.21
CA HIS A 37 -5.53 1.95 11.18
C HIS A 37 -5.92 2.52 12.55
N SER A 38 -5.45 3.72 12.90
CA SER A 38 -5.78 4.39 14.17
C SER A 38 -7.18 5.04 14.21
N HIS A 39 -7.90 5.06 13.08
CA HIS A 39 -9.29 5.52 13.07
C HIS A 39 -10.18 4.58 13.88
N SER A 40 -11.30 5.11 14.39
CA SER A 40 -12.32 4.32 15.08
C SER A 40 -13.67 4.57 14.42
N PRO A 41 -14.18 3.64 13.61
CA PRO A 41 -13.59 2.34 13.20
C PRO A 41 -12.34 2.44 12.30
N PRO A 42 -11.44 1.42 12.31
CA PRO A 42 -10.22 1.41 11.49
C PRO A 42 -10.50 1.46 10.00
N ILE A 43 -9.64 2.13 9.23
CA ILE A 43 -9.69 2.14 7.77
C ILE A 43 -8.65 1.15 7.24
N ILE A 44 -9.08 0.14 6.47
CA ILE A 44 -8.21 -0.85 5.86
C ILE A 44 -8.06 -0.52 4.37
N HIS A 45 -6.83 -0.35 3.89
CA HIS A 45 -6.57 0.02 2.50
C HIS A 45 -6.95 -1.08 1.48
N ARG A 46 -6.70 -2.34 1.82
CA ARG A 46 -6.97 -3.57 1.02
C ARG A 46 -6.26 -3.72 -0.34
N ASP A 47 -5.50 -2.74 -0.80
CA ASP A 47 -4.73 -2.83 -2.06
C ASP A 47 -3.40 -2.08 -1.98
N LEU A 48 -2.69 -2.27 -0.87
CA LEU A 48 -1.36 -1.69 -0.69
C LEU A 48 -0.34 -2.46 -1.54
N LYS A 49 0.17 -1.81 -2.59
CA LYS A 49 1.17 -2.33 -3.52
C LYS A 49 2.05 -1.20 -4.06
N CYS A 50 3.17 -1.55 -4.71
CA CYS A 50 4.10 -0.56 -5.28
C CYS A 50 3.44 0.37 -6.31
N ASP A 51 2.39 -0.07 -6.99
CA ASP A 51 1.62 0.73 -7.94
C ASP A 51 0.83 1.86 -7.26
N ASN A 52 0.49 1.67 -5.99
CA ASN A 52 -0.34 2.57 -5.17
C ASN A 52 0.49 3.36 -4.14
N ILE A 53 1.82 3.30 -4.24
CA ILE A 53 2.73 4.10 -3.42
C ILE A 53 3.48 5.06 -4.33
N PHE A 54 3.30 6.35 -4.09
CA PHE A 54 3.81 7.43 -4.94
C PHE A 54 4.98 8.14 -4.27
N ILE A 55 6.09 8.30 -5.00
CA ILE A 55 7.28 9.01 -4.56
C ILE A 55 7.41 10.32 -5.32
N ASN A 56 7.64 11.41 -4.58
CA ASN A 56 8.10 12.67 -5.14
C ASN A 56 9.64 12.64 -5.28
N GLY A 57 10.12 12.48 -6.51
CA GLY A 57 11.55 12.33 -6.82
C GLY A 57 12.43 13.51 -6.39
N ASN A 58 11.85 14.69 -6.14
CA ASN A 58 12.59 15.91 -5.79
C ASN A 58 12.59 16.22 -4.29
N GLN A 59 11.66 15.64 -3.52
CA GLN A 59 11.43 16.01 -2.12
C GLN A 59 11.47 14.82 -1.15
N GLY A 60 11.62 13.59 -1.64
CA GLY A 60 11.69 12.40 -0.78
C GLY A 60 10.39 12.08 -0.04
N GLU A 61 9.29 12.71 -0.45
CA GLU A 61 7.96 12.51 0.08
C GLU A 61 7.34 11.25 -0.52
N VAL A 62 6.67 10.46 0.33
CA VAL A 62 5.93 9.26 -0.06
C VAL A 62 4.47 9.40 0.31
N LYS A 63 3.57 9.06 -0.62
CA LYS A 63 2.13 9.05 -0.41
C LYS A 63 1.56 7.69 -0.73
N ILE A 64 0.65 7.24 0.14
CA ILE A 64 -0.21 6.10 -0.14
C ILE A 64 -1.39 6.63 -0.95
N GLY A 65 -1.63 6.06 -2.12
CA GLY A 65 -2.73 6.42 -3.02
C GLY A 65 -3.65 5.23 -3.29
N ASP A 66 -4.68 5.49 -4.09
CA ASP A 66 -5.72 4.51 -4.45
C ASP A 66 -6.43 3.85 -3.26
N LEU A 67 -7.27 4.64 -2.60
CA LEU A 67 -8.20 4.18 -1.58
C LEU A 67 -9.52 3.64 -2.19
N GLY A 68 -9.57 3.34 -3.50
CA GLY A 68 -10.78 2.88 -4.17
C GLY A 68 -11.32 1.55 -3.62
N LEU A 69 -10.42 0.73 -3.07
CA LEU A 69 -10.76 -0.49 -2.36
C LEU A 69 -10.68 -0.32 -0.83
N ALA A 70 -10.42 0.87 -0.30
CA ALA A 70 -10.36 1.05 1.15
C ALA A 70 -11.75 0.83 1.78
N THR A 71 -11.78 0.31 3.00
CA THR A 71 -13.03 0.12 3.74
C THR A 71 -12.87 0.51 5.19
N VAL A 72 -13.96 1.01 5.74
CA VAL A 72 -14.11 1.20 7.17
C VAL A 72 -14.51 -0.15 7.76
N MET A 73 -13.67 -0.69 8.64
CA MET A 73 -13.89 -2.01 9.23
C MET A 73 -14.96 -1.92 10.33
N GLU A 74 -16.23 -2.03 9.92
CA GLU A 74 -17.31 -2.38 10.83
C GLU A 74 -17.29 -3.91 11.06
N GLN A 75 -17.56 -4.34 12.29
CA GLN A 75 -17.36 -5.69 12.81
C GLN A 75 -18.01 -6.83 11.98
N ALA A 76 -18.86 -6.53 11.00
CA ALA A 76 -19.60 -7.50 10.18
C ALA A 76 -19.14 -7.65 8.71
N ASN A 77 -18.39 -6.69 8.11
CA ASN A 77 -18.25 -6.58 6.64
C ASN A 77 -16.85 -6.89 6.05
N ALA A 78 -15.94 -7.49 6.81
CA ALA A 78 -14.54 -7.68 6.39
C ALA A 78 -14.27 -8.88 5.46
N LYS A 79 -15.29 -9.57 4.92
CA LYS A 79 -15.12 -10.92 4.31
C LYS A 79 -15.06 -10.98 2.77
N SER A 80 -15.05 -9.86 2.05
CA SER A 80 -14.92 -9.90 0.59
C SER A 80 -13.46 -9.96 0.12
N VAL A 81 -13.14 -10.91 -0.77
CA VAL A 81 -11.84 -11.01 -1.43
C VAL A 81 -11.74 -9.94 -2.51
N ILE A 82 -10.93 -8.91 -2.28
CA ILE A 82 -10.67 -7.84 -3.24
C ILE A 82 -9.23 -7.36 -3.11
N GLY A 83 -8.66 -6.79 -4.18
CA GLY A 83 -7.26 -6.35 -4.23
C GLY A 83 -6.39 -7.21 -5.15
N THR A 84 -5.07 -7.15 -4.96
CA THR A 84 -4.08 -7.78 -5.84
C THR A 84 -3.52 -9.07 -5.22
N PRO A 85 -3.76 -10.27 -5.78
CA PRO A 85 -3.47 -11.55 -5.14
C PRO A 85 -2.02 -11.74 -4.67
N GLU A 86 -1.03 -11.22 -5.42
CA GLU A 86 0.38 -11.35 -5.09
C GLU A 86 0.79 -10.59 -3.81
N TYR A 87 -0.07 -9.73 -3.30
CA TYR A 87 0.17 -8.89 -2.10
C TYR A 87 -0.69 -9.29 -0.90
N TYR A 88 -1.47 -10.38 -1.00
CA TYR A 88 -2.27 -10.86 0.12
C TYR A 88 -1.41 -11.52 1.20
N ALA A 89 -1.81 -11.30 2.45
CA ALA A 89 -1.32 -12.10 3.56
C ALA A 89 -1.85 -13.54 3.43
N PRO A 90 -1.12 -14.56 3.92
CA PRO A 90 -1.50 -15.97 3.75
C PRO A 90 -2.85 -16.35 4.37
N ASP A 91 -3.33 -15.58 5.35
CA ASP A 91 -4.65 -15.68 5.98
C ASP A 91 -5.75 -14.86 5.29
N GLY A 92 -5.37 -13.97 4.35
CA GLY A 92 -6.29 -13.10 3.61
C GLY A 92 -6.97 -13.75 2.39
N VAL A 93 -6.56 -14.97 2.01
CA VAL A 93 -7.18 -15.76 0.94
C VAL A 93 -8.18 -16.74 1.56
N PRO A 94 -9.50 -16.63 1.31
CA PRO A 94 -10.45 -17.65 1.71
C PRO A 94 -10.09 -18.98 1.05
N ARG A 95 -10.19 -20.05 1.83
CA ARG A 95 -9.79 -21.43 1.45
C ARG A 95 -10.55 -22.02 0.25
N GLU A 96 -11.46 -21.28 -0.36
CA GLU A 96 -12.30 -21.73 -1.47
C GLU A 96 -11.59 -21.80 -2.84
N HIS A 97 -10.36 -21.30 -2.94
CA HIS A 97 -9.52 -21.47 -4.13
C HIS A 97 -8.31 -22.41 -3.95
N SER A 98 -8.21 -23.13 -2.83
CA SER A 98 -7.14 -24.14 -2.60
C SER A 98 -7.43 -25.50 -3.25
N THR A 99 -8.32 -25.57 -4.24
CA THR A 99 -8.58 -26.80 -4.99
C THR A 99 -8.87 -26.47 -6.45
N LEU A 100 -7.81 -26.38 -7.25
CA LEU A 100 -7.66 -27.02 -8.55
C LEU A 100 -6.17 -27.27 -8.80
#